data_AF-A0A183GV82-F1
#
_entry.id   AF-A0A183GV82-F1
#
_cell.length_a   1.000
_cell.length_b   1.000
_cell.length_c   1.000
_cell.angle_alpha   90.00
_cell.angle_beta   90.00
_cell.angle_gamma   90.00
#
_symmetry.space_group_name_H-M   'P 1'
#
loop_
_entity.id
_entity.type
_entity.pdbx_description
1 polymer ?
#
loop_
_entity_poly.entity_id
_entity_poly.type
_entity_poly.pdbx_seq_one_letter_code
_entity_poly.pdbx_strand_id
1 'polypeptide(L)' 'MTNKRTAKPATRPVQSSMSQKEILVTLVFVDGRTTHEAAQIADVSENTARSIINSYKREGETVEKAK' A
#
# COMPACT_ATOMS: atom_id res chain seq x y z
N MET A 1 14.78 49.05 -6.64
CA MET A 1 14.84 48.03 -5.57
C MET A 1 13.44 47.87 -4.99
N THR A 2 12.80 46.71 -5.12
CA THR A 2 11.80 46.15 -4.18
C THR A 2 11.40 44.77 -4.70
N ASN A 3 12.03 43.72 -4.15
CA ASN A 3 11.71 42.33 -4.43
C ASN A 3 10.31 41.99 -3.92
N LYS A 4 9.36 41.72 -4.82
CA LYS A 4 8.12 41.04 -4.47
C LYS A 4 8.37 39.53 -4.48
N ARG A 5 8.82 39.00 -3.34
CA ARG A 5 8.71 37.57 -3.03
C ARG A 5 7.24 37.25 -2.86
N THR A 6 6.61 36.65 -3.86
CA THR A 6 5.25 36.10 -3.71
C THR A 6 5.27 34.61 -4.03
N ALA A 7 5.21 33.85 -2.93
CA ALA A 7 4.65 32.51 -2.78
C ALA A 7 4.93 31.49 -3.90
N LYS A 8 5.87 30.57 -3.60
CA LYS A 8 5.92 29.22 -4.16
C LYS A 8 4.51 28.61 -4.02
N PRO A 9 3.83 28.17 -5.11
CA PRO A 9 2.55 27.52 -4.95
C PRO A 9 2.76 26.27 -4.09
N ALA A 10 1.98 26.17 -3.01
CA ALA A 10 1.95 24.99 -2.17
C ALA A 10 1.67 23.79 -3.07
N THR A 11 2.66 22.93 -3.24
CA THR A 11 2.51 21.59 -3.80
C THR A 11 1.48 20.90 -2.93
N ARG A 12 0.23 20.85 -3.38
CA ARG A 12 -0.74 19.88 -2.84
C ARG A 12 -0.03 18.53 -2.92
N PRO A 13 0.15 17.78 -1.83
CA PRO A 13 0.54 16.39 -1.99
C PRO A 13 -0.59 15.79 -2.83
N VAL A 14 -0.27 15.41 -4.06
CA VAL A 14 -1.18 14.60 -4.86
C VAL A 14 -1.39 13.37 -3.99
N GLN A 15 -2.58 13.27 -3.40
CA GLN A 15 -2.95 12.18 -2.52
C GLN A 15 -2.87 10.95 -3.40
N SER A 16 -1.73 10.28 -3.36
CA SER A 16 -1.45 9.10 -4.15
C SER A 16 -2.49 8.09 -3.74
N SER A 17 -3.48 7.87 -4.62
CA SER A 17 -4.46 6.81 -4.44
C SER A 17 -3.67 5.51 -4.36
N MET A 18 -3.52 4.96 -3.15
CA MET A 18 -2.89 3.66 -3.00
C MET A 18 -3.66 2.68 -3.87
N SER A 19 -2.92 1.86 -4.61
CA SER A 19 -3.55 0.80 -5.38
C SER A 19 -4.28 -0.16 -4.44
N GLN A 20 -5.33 -0.82 -4.91
CA GLN A 20 -6.05 -1.84 -4.14
C GLN A 20 -5.09 -2.91 -3.58
N LYS A 21 -4.02 -3.22 -4.32
CA LYS A 21 -2.96 -4.15 -3.90
C LYS A 21 -2.18 -3.61 -2.69
N GLU A 22 -1.78 -2.34 -2.71
CA GLU A 22 -1.04 -1.72 -1.59
C GLU A 22 -1.92 -1.58 -0.34
N ILE A 23 -3.20 -1.23 -0.52
CA ILE A 23 -4.18 -1.18 0.56
C ILE A 23 -4.30 -2.56 1.20
N LEU A 24 -4.50 -3.61 0.39
CA LEU A 24 -4.62 -4.98 0.86
C LEU A 24 -3.37 -5.44 1.65
N VAL A 25 -2.18 -5.21 1.10
CA VAL A 25 -0.91 -5.62 1.74
C VAL A 25 -0.71 -4.88 3.06
N THR A 26 -0.97 -3.58 3.10
CA THR A 26 -0.86 -2.77 4.32
C THR A 26 -1.81 -3.27 5.40
N LEU A 27 -3.08 -3.52 5.05
CA LEU A 27 -4.08 -4.00 6.01
C LEU A 27 -3.68 -5.36 6.61
N VAL A 28 -3.14 -6.29 5.81
CA VAL A 28 -2.79 -7.63 6.29
C VAL A 28 -1.48 -7.65 7.08
N PHE A 29 -0.44 -6.97 6.59
CA PHE A 29 0.90 -7.07 7.19
C PHE A 29 1.22 -5.99 8.22
N VAL A 30 0.61 -4.80 8.10
CA VAL A 30 0.83 -3.68 9.03
C VAL A 30 -0.27 -3.63 10.08
N ASP A 31 -1.53 -3.64 9.65
CA ASP A 31 -2.67 -3.52 10.57
C ASP A 31 -3.11 -4.87 11.17
N GLY A 32 -2.52 -5.98 10.72
CA GLY A 32 -2.79 -7.33 11.22
C GLY A 32 -4.20 -7.84 10.92
N ARG A 33 -4.88 -7.27 9.92
CA ARG A 33 -6.22 -7.70 9.50
C ARG A 33 -6.18 -9.07 8.86
N THR A 34 -7.30 -9.79 8.97
CA THR A 34 -7.47 -11.02 8.19
C THR A 34 -7.55 -10.70 6.70
N THR A 35 -7.13 -11.64 5.85
CA THR A 35 -7.23 -11.48 4.39
C THR A 35 -8.67 -11.19 3.93
N HIS A 36 -9.66 -11.76 4.61
CA HIS A 36 -11.07 -11.54 4.32
C HIS A 36 -11.52 -10.10 4.61
N GLU A 37 -11.16 -9.54 5.77
CA GLU A 37 -11.44 -8.13 6.11
C GLU A 37 -10.72 -7.17 5.16
N ALA A 38 -9.44 -7.44 4.89
CA ALA A 38 -8.64 -6.61 4.00
C ALA A 38 -9.16 -6.62 2.56
N ALA A 39 -9.66 -7.76 2.07
CA ALA A 39 -10.27 -7.90 0.75
C ALA A 39 -11.54 -7.05 0.62
N GLN A 40 -12.39 -7.02 1.65
CA GLN A 40 -13.58 -6.17 1.67
C GLN A 40 -13.23 -4.68 1.66
N ILE A 41 -12.22 -4.26 2.43
CA ILE A 41 -11.81 -2.85 2.51
C ILE A 41 -11.13 -2.40 1.21
N ALA A 42 -10.32 -3.26 0.60
CA ALA A 42 -9.62 -2.97 -0.65
C ALA A 42 -10.49 -3.14 -1.91
N ASP A 43 -11.74 -3.60 -1.75
CA ASP A 43 -12.65 -3.96 -2.84
C ASP A 43 -12.01 -4.96 -3.84
N VAL A 44 -11.41 -6.02 -3.30
CA VAL A 44 -10.76 -7.10 -4.05
C VAL A 44 -11.44 -8.42 -3.73
N SER A 45 -11.58 -9.31 -4.72
CA SER A 45 -12.09 -10.66 -4.44
C SER A 45 -11.19 -11.40 -3.44
N GLU A 46 -11.78 -12.16 -2.52
CA GLU A 46 -11.00 -12.86 -1.49
C GLU A 46 -9.99 -13.85 -2.11
N ASN A 47 -10.34 -14.50 -3.22
CA ASN A 47 -9.44 -15.40 -3.94
C ASN A 47 -8.21 -14.65 -4.49
N THR A 48 -8.43 -13.49 -5.10
CA THR A 48 -7.35 -12.62 -5.59
C THR A 48 -6.49 -12.13 -4.42
N ALA A 49 -7.13 -11.70 -3.33
CA ALA A 49 -6.43 -11.22 -2.14
C ALA A 49 -5.54 -12.31 -1.53
N ARG A 50 -6.06 -13.54 -1.39
CA ARG A 50 -5.31 -14.69 -0.88
C ARG A 50 -4.12 -15.03 -1.77
N SER A 51 -4.30 -14.98 -3.09
CA SER A 51 -3.21 -15.17 -4.06
C SER A 51 -2.10 -14.13 -3.88
N ILE A 52 -2.46 -12.85 -3.80
CA ILE A 52 -1.52 -11.74 -3.59
C ILE A 52 -0.73 -11.90 -2.29
N ILE A 53 -1.43 -12.11 -1.16
CA ILE A 53 -0.78 -12.25 0.15
C ILE A 53 0.15 -13.47 0.19
N ASN A 54 -0.25 -14.60 -0.42
CA ASN A 54 0.60 -15.78 -0.51
C ASN A 54 1.87 -15.53 -1.33
N SER A 55 1.78 -14.76 -2.44
CA SER A 55 2.96 -14.36 -3.21
C SER A 55 3.92 -13.51 -2.36
N TYR A 56 3.42 -12.53 -1.61
CA TYR A 56 4.26 -11.73 -0.71
C TYR A 56 4.92 -12.55 0.40
N LYS A 57 4.20 -13.51 1.00
CA LYS A 57 4.77 -14.42 2.01
C LYS A 57 5.89 -15.29 1.45
N ARG A 58 5.71 -15.82 0.22
CA ARG A 58 6.74 -16.62 -0.46
C ARG A 58 7.99 -15.80 -0.78
N GLU A 59 7.81 -14.58 -1.27
CA GLU A 59 8.92 -13.66 -1.52
C GLU A 59 9.66 -13.29 -0.22
N GLY A 60 8.94 -13.03 0.87
CA GLY A 60 9.53 -12.81 2.19
C GLY A 60 10.33 -14.02 2.69
N GLU A 61 9.78 -15.23 2.56
CA GLU A 61 10.46 -16.46 2.99
C GLU A 61 11.72 -16.74 2.16
N THR A 62 11.72 -16.42 0.87
CA THR A 62 12.91 -16.56 0.02
C THR A 62 14.03 -15.58 0.39
N VAL A 63 13.70 -14.39 0.88
CA VAL A 63 14.69 -13.41 1.35
C VAL A 63 15.33 -13.85 2.66
N GLU A 64 14.58 -14.50 3.57
CA GLU A 64 15.12 -14.95 4.86
C GLU A 64 15.99 -16.21 4.75
N LYS A 65 15.70 -17.11 3.79
CA LYS A 65 16.51 -18.32 3.55
C LYS A 65 17.79 -18.08 2.75
N ALA A 66 17.96 -16.91 2.14
CA ALA A 66 19.15 -16.57 1.35
C ALA A 66 20.27 -15.91 2.18
N LYS A 67 20.20 -15.98 3.51
CA LYS A 67 21.12 -15.29 4.43
C LYS A 67 21.97 -16.26 5.26
#